data_AF-A0AAV4GWD9-F1
#
_entry.id   AF-A0AAV4GWD9-F1
#
_cell.length_a   1.000
_cell.length_b   1.000
_cell.length_c   1.000
_cell.angle_alpha   90.00
_cell.angle_beta   90.00
_cell.angle_gamma   90.00
#
_symmetry.space_group_name_H-M   'P 1'
#
loop_
_entity.id
_entity.type
_entity.pdbx_description
1 polymer ?
#
loop_
_entity_poly.entity_id
_entity_poly.type
_entity_poly.pdbx_seq_one_letter_code
_entity_poly.pdbx_strand_id
1 'polypeptide(L)'
;MFSVVKALNPKTFENPKVEDIEGKLITNPNDILLTVADHFKNKLYDESLTDINPFQGKPRPLNKPISLAKLRKSLNMLKNNKAAGDNQINSELLKYAPPLLDKSIADTLNKAFETYTDLNINKGVLIAIQKPGKPKALQET
;
A
#
# COMPACT_ATOMS: atom_id res chain seq x y z
N MET A 1 -14.73 -15.70 25.15
CA MET A 1 -16.03 -15.53 24.43
C MET A 1 -15.88 -15.01 23.00
N PHE A 2 -15.09 -13.97 22.73
CA PHE A 2 -14.97 -13.38 21.37
C PHE A 2 -14.28 -14.27 20.32
N SER A 3 -13.36 -15.18 20.70
CA SER A 3 -12.65 -16.06 19.78
C SER A 3 -13.55 -17.11 19.12
N VAL A 4 -14.49 -17.68 19.88
CA VAL A 4 -15.44 -18.70 19.42
C VAL A 4 -16.46 -18.10 18.44
N VAL A 5 -16.99 -16.90 18.74
CA VAL A 5 -17.91 -16.18 17.85
C VAL A 5 -17.23 -15.80 16.52
N LYS A 6 -15.95 -15.43 16.55
CA LYS A 6 -15.16 -15.12 15.34
C LYS A 6 -14.84 -16.37 14.51
N ALA A 7 -14.70 -17.53 15.14
CA ALA A 7 -14.50 -18.81 14.45
C ALA A 7 -15.81 -19.32 13.82
N LEU A 8 -16.96 -19.08 14.46
CA LEU A 8 -18.29 -19.46 13.96
C LEU A 8 -18.79 -18.54 12.82
N ASN A 9 -18.36 -17.28 12.80
CA ASN A 9 -18.65 -16.32 11.73
C ASN A 9 -17.34 -15.88 11.05
N PRO A 10 -16.73 -16.73 10.20
CA PRO A 10 -15.60 -16.29 9.39
C PRO A 10 -16.06 -15.11 8.53
N LYS A 11 -15.35 -13.98 8.62
CA LYS A 11 -15.56 -12.87 7.69
C LYS A 11 -15.12 -13.34 6.30
N THR A 12 -16.06 -13.82 5.50
CA THR A 12 -15.83 -14.10 4.09
C THR A 12 -15.62 -12.77 3.39
N PHE A 13 -14.48 -12.63 2.71
CA PHE A 13 -14.26 -11.50 1.82
C PHE A 13 -15.21 -11.67 0.63
N GLU A 14 -16.18 -10.79 0.52
CA GLU A 14 -17.00 -10.69 -0.69
C GLU A 14 -16.33 -9.66 -1.61
N ASN A 15 -16.20 -10.01 -2.89
CA ASN A 15 -15.75 -9.05 -3.89
C ASN A 15 -16.70 -7.84 -3.93
N PRO A 16 -16.17 -6.63 -4.19
CA PRO A 16 -17.02 -5.47 -4.39
C PRO A 16 -18.03 -5.75 -5.52
N LYS A 17 -19.29 -5.40 -5.29
CA LYS A 17 -20.29 -5.43 -6.34
C LYS A 17 -20.15 -4.16 -7.15
N VAL A 18 -19.86 -4.31 -8.43
CA VAL A 18 -19.71 -3.20 -9.37
C VAL A 18 -20.88 -3.23 -10.32
N GLU A 19 -21.54 -2.09 -10.45
CA GLU A 19 -22.60 -1.86 -11.42
C GLU A 19 -22.03 -0.94 -12.50
N ASP A 20 -22.42 -1.21 -13.74
CA ASP A 20 -22.15 -0.32 -14.87
C ASP A 20 -23.08 0.91 -14.82
N ILE A 21 -22.84 1.90 -15.69
CA ILE A 21 -23.66 3.12 -15.82
C ILE A 21 -25.15 2.86 -16.04
N GLU A 22 -25.51 1.71 -16.61
CA GLU A 22 -26.90 1.26 -16.83
C GLU A 22 -27.50 0.53 -15.60
N GLY A 23 -26.77 0.44 -14.48
CA GLY A 23 -27.18 -0.28 -13.27
C GLY A 23 -27.06 -1.81 -13.39
N LYS A 24 -26.36 -2.31 -14.41
CA LYS A 24 -26.14 -3.74 -14.62
C LYS A 24 -24.94 -4.24 -13.84
N LEU A 25 -25.10 -5.35 -13.12
CA LEU A 25 -24.02 -5.92 -12.31
C LEU A 25 -22.95 -6.57 -13.19
N ILE A 26 -21.70 -6.13 -13.01
CA ILE A 26 -20.52 -6.70 -13.64
C ILE A 26 -20.05 -7.88 -12.79
N THR A 27 -19.90 -9.06 -13.42
CA THR A 27 -19.52 -10.31 -12.73
C THR A 27 -18.12 -10.80 -13.09
N ASN A 28 -17.59 -10.39 -14.23
CA ASN A 28 -16.25 -10.77 -14.69
C ASN A 28 -15.18 -10.04 -13.85
N PRO A 29 -14.26 -10.77 -13.20
CA PRO A 29 -13.22 -10.17 -12.36
C PRO A 29 -12.33 -9.14 -13.06
N ASN A 30 -12.02 -9.36 -14.35
CA ASN A 30 -11.18 -8.43 -15.11
C ASN A 30 -11.93 -7.13 -15.41
N ASP A 31 -13.20 -7.24 -15.78
CA ASP A 31 -14.04 -6.08 -16.07
C ASP A 31 -14.27 -5.27 -14.78
N ILE A 32 -14.53 -5.94 -13.65
CA ILE A 32 -14.60 -5.32 -12.32
C ILE A 32 -13.31 -4.53 -12.02
N LEU A 33 -12.14 -5.14 -12.27
CA LEU A 33 -10.85 -4.50 -12.00
C LEU A 33 -10.64 -3.26 -12.87
N LEU A 34 -10.94 -3.35 -14.16
CA LEU A 34 -10.82 -2.23 -15.10
C LEU A 34 -11.77 -1.09 -14.72
N THR A 35 -13.04 -1.38 -14.49
CA THR A 35 -14.04 -0.37 -14.09
C THR A 35 -13.65 0.33 -12.80
N VAL A 36 -13.17 -0.41 -11.79
CA VAL A 36 -12.71 0.17 -10.52
C VAL A 36 -11.45 1.01 -10.73
N ALA A 37 -10.50 0.53 -11.53
CA ALA A 37 -9.26 1.26 -11.84
C ALA A 37 -9.58 2.58 -12.54
N ASP A 38 -10.44 2.57 -13.56
CA ASP A 38 -10.86 3.75 -14.29
C ASP A 38 -11.60 4.75 -13.39
N HIS A 39 -12.50 4.27 -12.54
CA HIS A 39 -13.22 5.10 -11.57
C HIS A 39 -12.26 5.86 -10.65
N PHE A 40 -11.27 5.18 -10.07
CA PHE A 40 -10.30 5.84 -9.19
C PHE A 40 -9.27 6.67 -9.94
N LYS A 41 -8.88 6.27 -11.15
CA LYS A 41 -8.01 7.08 -12.02
C LYS A 41 -8.67 8.43 -12.28
N ASN A 42 -9.92 8.45 -12.73
CA ASN A 42 -10.64 9.69 -13.02
C ASN A 42 -10.85 10.60 -11.80
N LYS A 43 -10.81 10.05 -10.57
CA LYS A 43 -11.03 10.81 -9.33
C LYS A 43 -9.75 11.24 -8.61
N LEU A 44 -8.69 10.44 -8.71
CA LEU A 44 -7.47 10.62 -7.92
C LEU A 44 -6.27 11.04 -8.76
N TYR A 45 -6.32 10.86 -10.08
CA TYR A 45 -5.24 11.20 -10.99
C TYR A 45 -5.59 12.46 -11.77
N ASP A 46 -4.70 13.44 -11.71
CA ASP A 46 -4.76 14.66 -12.50
C ASP A 46 -3.55 14.68 -13.41
N GLU A 47 -3.80 14.55 -14.72
CA GLU A 47 -2.76 14.53 -15.77
C GLU A 47 -1.98 15.85 -15.84
N SER A 48 -2.51 16.94 -15.31
CA SER A 48 -1.84 18.24 -15.29
C SER A 48 -0.78 18.37 -14.18
N LEU A 49 -0.78 17.46 -13.20
CA LEU A 49 0.21 17.45 -12.12
C LEU A 49 1.49 16.76 -12.58
N THR A 50 2.62 17.44 -12.41
CA THR A 50 3.93 16.85 -12.64
C THR A 50 4.38 16.02 -11.44
N ASP A 51 5.15 14.97 -11.70
CA ASP A 51 5.74 14.14 -10.66
C ASP A 51 6.57 14.99 -9.69
N ILE A 52 6.32 14.80 -8.40
CA ILE A 52 7.07 15.49 -7.35
C ILE A 52 8.49 14.94 -7.36
N ASN A 53 9.47 15.82 -7.58
CA ASN A 53 10.87 15.43 -7.46
C ASN A 53 11.13 14.88 -6.04
N PRO A 54 11.62 13.63 -5.89
CA PRO A 54 11.84 13.02 -4.59
C PRO A 54 12.88 13.75 -3.73
N PHE A 55 13.74 14.58 -4.35
CA PHE A 55 14.79 15.32 -3.67
C PHE A 55 14.65 16.84 -3.86
N GLN A 56 15.02 17.58 -2.82
CA GLN A 56 15.07 19.04 -2.84
C GLN A 56 16.43 19.54 -2.38
N GLY A 57 17.04 20.42 -3.18
CA GLY A 57 18.33 21.04 -2.89
C GLY A 57 19.51 20.32 -3.56
N LYS A 58 20.65 20.26 -2.85
CA LYS A 58 21.87 19.56 -3.32
C LYS A 58 22.04 18.23 -2.59
N PRO A 59 22.58 17.19 -3.27
CA PRO A 59 22.92 15.91 -2.65
C PRO A 59 23.80 16.11 -1.42
N ARG A 60 23.39 15.52 -0.30
CA ARG A 60 24.10 15.62 0.98
C ARG A 60 23.65 14.54 1.94
N PRO A 61 24.52 14.08 2.84
CA PRO A 61 24.12 13.14 3.89
C PRO A 61 23.07 13.78 4.80
N LEU A 62 22.26 12.92 5.45
CA LEU A 62 21.32 13.35 6.48
C LEU A 62 22.08 13.90 7.69
N ASN A 63 21.62 15.04 8.25
CA ASN A 63 22.16 15.59 9.50
C ASN A 63 22.15 14.56 10.66
N LYS A 64 21.16 13.66 10.64
CA LYS A 64 21.04 12.52 11.55
C LYS A 64 20.84 11.27 10.70
N PRO A 65 21.90 10.48 10.46
CA PRO A 65 21.79 9.24 9.71
C PRO A 65 20.76 8.28 10.34
N ILE A 66 20.13 7.48 9.50
CA ILE A 66 19.23 6.42 9.94
C ILE A 66 20.06 5.36 10.66
N SER A 67 19.90 5.26 11.97
CA SER A 67 20.60 4.26 12.80
C SER A 67 19.87 2.92 12.79
N LEU A 68 20.62 1.84 12.98
CA LEU A 68 20.08 0.47 13.05
C LEU A 68 19.01 0.33 14.15
N ALA A 69 19.24 0.93 15.32
CA ALA A 69 18.29 0.89 16.43
C ALA A 69 16.95 1.55 16.07
N LYS A 70 17.00 2.70 15.37
CA LYS A 70 15.79 3.41 14.93
C LYS A 70 15.08 2.62 13.84
N LEU A 71 15.82 2.07 12.87
CA LEU A 71 15.27 1.24 11.82
C LEU A 71 14.58 -0.01 12.39
N ARG A 72 15.26 -0.77 13.26
CA ARG A 72 14.70 -1.97 13.89
C ARG A 72 13.46 -1.65 14.72
N LYS A 73 13.46 -0.53 15.45
CA LYS A 73 12.25 -0.05 16.16
C LYS A 73 11.09 0.17 15.19
N SER A 74 11.32 0.81 14.05
CA SER A 74 10.29 1.03 13.03
C SER A 74 9.79 -0.29 12.40
N LEU A 75 10.70 -1.22 12.07
CA LEU A 75 10.32 -2.54 11.53
C LEU A 75 9.48 -3.36 12.52
N ASN A 76 9.78 -3.27 13.81
CA ASN A 76 9.00 -3.93 14.85
C ASN A 76 7.57 -3.38 15.01
N MET A 77 7.34 -2.13 14.59
CA MET A 77 6.01 -1.51 14.61
C MET A 77 5.11 -1.98 13.46
N LEU A 78 5.64 -2.70 12.46
CA LEU A 78 4.84 -3.28 11.39
C LEU A 78 3.85 -4.31 11.97
N LYS A 79 2.62 -4.27 11.46
CA LYS A 79 1.55 -5.19 11.87
C LYS A 79 1.58 -6.42 10.98
N ASN A 80 1.42 -7.59 11.59
CA ASN A 80 1.33 -8.85 10.85
C ASN A 80 -0.02 -8.97 10.13
N ASN A 81 -0.06 -9.85 9.12
CA ASN A 81 -1.20 -10.15 8.24
C ASN A 81 -1.75 -8.91 7.54
N LYS A 82 -0.84 -8.04 7.08
CA LYS A 82 -1.17 -6.90 6.22
C LYS A 82 -0.91 -7.25 4.76
N ALA A 83 -1.71 -6.65 3.88
CA ALA A 83 -1.54 -6.82 2.45
C ALA A 83 -0.13 -6.36 2.04
N ALA A 84 0.54 -7.18 1.23
CA ALA A 84 1.80 -6.80 0.64
C ALA A 84 1.61 -5.66 -0.38
N GLY A 85 2.69 -4.93 -0.64
CA GLY A 85 2.74 -3.96 -1.72
C GLY A 85 2.81 -4.62 -3.10
N ASP A 86 3.13 -3.81 -4.11
CA ASP A 86 3.32 -4.23 -5.50
C ASP A 86 4.44 -5.28 -5.66
N ASN A 87 5.46 -5.20 -4.80
CA ASN A 87 6.59 -6.12 -4.75
C ASN A 87 6.29 -7.47 -4.07
N GLN A 88 5.07 -7.67 -3.55
CA GLN A 88 4.64 -8.90 -2.87
C GLN A 88 5.48 -9.27 -1.62
N ILE A 89 6.21 -8.31 -1.03
CA ILE A 89 6.98 -8.54 0.19
C ILE A 89 6.09 -8.33 1.42
N ASN A 90 5.88 -9.39 2.18
CA ASN A 90 5.14 -9.34 3.44
C ASN A 90 5.92 -8.62 4.55
N SER A 91 5.19 -7.90 5.40
CA SER A 91 5.75 -7.13 6.51
C SER A 91 6.56 -7.98 7.51
N GLU A 92 6.17 -9.24 7.67
CA GLU A 92 6.76 -10.23 8.54
C GLU A 92 8.20 -10.55 8.14
N LEU A 93 8.48 -10.57 6.84
CA LEU A 93 9.81 -10.81 6.33
C LEU A 93 10.76 -9.72 6.80
N LEU A 94 10.31 -8.47 6.82
CA LEU A 94 11.11 -7.34 7.31
C LEU A 94 11.19 -7.31 8.85
N LYS A 95 10.08 -7.63 9.51
CA LYS A 95 9.99 -7.58 10.97
C LYS A 95 10.86 -8.64 11.66
N TYR A 96 10.84 -9.86 11.14
CA TYR A 96 11.58 -11.00 11.69
C TYR A 96 12.90 -11.27 10.95
N ALA A 97 13.29 -10.40 10.02
CA ALA A 97 14.56 -10.50 9.30
C ALA A 97 15.77 -10.43 10.24
N PRO A 98 16.89 -11.07 9.84
CA PRO A 98 18.15 -10.98 10.57
C PRO A 98 18.70 -9.55 10.61
N PRO A 99 19.48 -9.18 11.64
CA PRO A 99 20.08 -7.84 11.77
C PRO A 99 20.93 -7.40 10.57
N LEU A 100 21.47 -8.35 9.80
CA LEU A 100 22.22 -8.05 8.58
C LEU A 100 21.37 -7.29 7.55
N LEU A 101 20.07 -7.60 7.45
CA LEU A 101 19.16 -6.93 6.54
C LEU A 101 18.94 -5.46 6.96
N ASP A 102 18.83 -5.19 8.26
CA ASP A 102 18.70 -3.81 8.75
C ASP A 102 19.87 -2.96 8.31
N LYS A 103 21.08 -3.52 8.38
CA LYS A 103 22.29 -2.81 7.98
C LYS A 103 22.23 -2.45 6.51
N SER A 104 21.90 -3.41 5.65
CA SER A 104 21.73 -3.16 4.23
C SER A 104 20.68 -2.09 3.96
N ILE A 105 19.51 -2.15 4.62
CA ILE A 105 18.44 -1.18 4.42
C ILE A 105 18.88 0.22 4.89
N ALA A 106 19.49 0.34 6.07
CA ALA A 106 19.95 1.62 6.60
C ALA A 106 21.02 2.25 5.70
N ASP A 107 21.99 1.46 5.25
CA ASP A 107 23.08 1.92 4.38
C ASP A 107 22.51 2.39 3.02
N THR A 108 21.59 1.63 2.41
CA THR A 108 20.92 2.01 1.16
C THR A 108 20.13 3.31 1.31
N LEU A 109 19.34 3.45 2.39
CA LEU A 109 18.55 4.66 2.62
C LEU A 109 19.43 5.88 2.85
N ASN A 110 20.47 5.78 3.69
CA ASN A 110 21.38 6.90 3.94
C ASN A 110 22.12 7.32 2.67
N LYS A 111 22.60 6.34 1.88
CA LYS A 111 23.28 6.60 0.61
C LYS A 111 22.34 7.26 -0.40
N ALA A 112 21.07 6.85 -0.46
CA ALA A 112 20.09 7.45 -1.36
C ALA A 112 19.93 8.97 -1.15
N PHE A 113 19.92 9.44 0.10
CA PHE A 113 19.90 10.88 0.40
C PHE A 113 21.22 11.57 0.06
N GLU A 114 22.35 10.90 0.26
CA GLU A 114 23.68 11.43 -0.04
C GLU A 114 23.89 11.64 -1.55
N THR A 115 23.43 10.71 -2.37
CA THR A 115 23.68 10.71 -3.83
C THR A 115 22.46 11.12 -4.66
N TYR A 116 21.31 11.44 -4.04
CA TYR A 116 20.02 11.62 -4.72
C TYR A 116 19.65 10.44 -5.61
N THR A 117 19.94 9.23 -5.13
CA THR A 117 19.52 8.02 -5.82
C THR A 117 18.06 7.76 -5.52
N ASP A 118 17.21 7.86 -6.53
CA ASP A 118 15.81 7.48 -6.40
C ASP A 118 15.69 5.97 -6.22
N LEU A 119 15.07 5.56 -5.13
CA LEU A 119 14.83 4.16 -4.79
C LEU A 119 13.48 3.65 -5.32
N ASN A 120 12.72 4.49 -6.03
CA ASN A 120 11.41 4.15 -6.60
C ASN A 120 10.41 3.65 -5.54
N ILE A 121 10.45 4.24 -4.35
CA ILE A 121 9.58 3.88 -3.22
C ILE A 121 8.22 4.57 -3.26
N ASN A 122 7.94 5.35 -4.31
CA ASN A 122 6.76 6.23 -4.42
C ASN A 122 5.53 5.52 -5.00
N LYS A 123 5.59 4.19 -5.16
CA LYS A 123 4.47 3.40 -5.68
C LYS A 123 3.57 2.92 -4.55
N GLY A 124 2.26 2.96 -4.80
CA GLY A 124 1.25 2.43 -3.90
C GLY A 124 0.29 1.51 -4.64
N VAL A 125 -0.22 0.48 -3.96
CA VAL A 125 -1.29 -0.38 -4.50
C VAL A 125 -2.62 0.14 -4.01
N LEU A 126 -3.53 0.45 -4.94
CA LEU A 126 -4.91 0.78 -4.62
C LEU A 126 -5.72 -0.50 -4.47
N ILE A 127 -6.29 -0.71 -3.28
CA ILE A 127 -7.16 -1.86 -2.98
C ILE A 127 -8.56 -1.31 -2.68
N ALA A 128 -9.49 -1.51 -3.60
CA ALA A 128 -10.88 -1.13 -3.40
C ALA A 128 -11.58 -2.12 -2.45
N ILE A 129 -12.22 -1.60 -1.41
CA ILE A 129 -12.90 -2.42 -0.38
C ILE A 129 -14.28 -1.85 -0.10
N GLN A 130 -15.31 -2.69 -0.09
CA GLN A 130 -16.65 -2.28 0.31
C GLN A 130 -16.69 -2.00 1.82
N LYS A 131 -17.12 -0.79 2.19
CA LYS A 131 -17.26 -0.44 3.62
C LYS A 131 -18.36 -1.30 4.27
N PRO A 132 -18.09 -1.94 5.43
CA PRO A 132 -19.10 -2.74 6.12
C PRO A 132 -20.30 -1.87 6.52
N GLY A 133 -21.51 -2.40 6.31
CA GLY A 133 -22.77 -1.74 6.68
C GLY A 133 -23.27 -0.67 5.71
N LYS A 134 -22.57 -0.41 4.60
CA LYS A 134 -23.09 0.44 3.52
C LYS A 134 -23.82 -0.39 2.45
N PRO A 135 -24.82 0.19 1.76
CA PRO A 135 -25.42 -0.44 0.58
C PRO A 135 -24.31 -0.84 -0.38
N LYS A 136 -24.41 -2.05 -0.94
CA LYS A 136 -23.32 -2.72 -1.66
C LYS A 136 -23.08 -2.14 -3.07
N ALA A 137 -23.74 -1.06 -3.46
CA ALA A 137 -23.65 -0.46 -4.79
C ALA A 137 -23.02 0.94 -4.72
N LEU A 138 -22.12 1.22 -5.68
CA LEU A 138 -21.68 2.57 -6.01
C LEU A 138 -22.80 3.21 -6.84
N GLN A 139 -23.58 4.11 -6.25
CA GLN A 139 -24.47 4.97 -7.03
C GLN A 139 -23.61 6.10 -7.60
N GLU A 140 -23.48 6.15 -8.93
CA GLU A 140 -23.00 7.36 -9.58
C GLU A 140 -24.11 8.42 -9.46
N THR A 141 -23.77 9.54 -8.84
CA THR A 141 -24.53 10.80 -8.88
C THR A 141 -23.87 11.75 -9.85
#